data_AF-A0A1V5QFU5-F1
#
_entry.id   AF-A0A1V5QFU5-F1
#
_cell.length_a   1.000
_cell.length_b   1.000
_cell.length_c   1.000
_cell.angle_alpha   90.00
_cell.angle_beta   90.00
_cell.angle_gamma   90.00
#
_symmetry.space_group_name_H-M   'P 1'
#
loop_
_entity.id
_entity.type
_entity.pdbx_description
1 polymer ?
#
loop_
_entity_poly.entity_id
_entity_poly.type
_entity_poly.pdbx_seq_one_letter_code
_entity_poly.pdbx_strand_id
1 'polypeptide(L)'
;MTEATSTVTANTAISLAGIAEHIAPFQWARIRSGVSATPVNQGAVAAARVYTFDTGKTLTITSGAKGMIGNELSFSFETNEKDDLELSVSGAHTTIKLASDTSSKNSAAAIQALIQAATISDIDVTALTVAESAGYAAARPAATKAVAVISFADAEETAQGALTLTAGIGGAGGNFVSNISWGANLADELSVSVTPLGNIEIMLASTTASNNTAAAIQAAIRDITGTDFDEFLAAMTVTADATWTATPVTGATFFTNGLVTEGSAEGADIVVPGGGNLYGGDRFEIELTIR
;
A
#
# COMPACT_ATOMS: atom_id res chain seq x y z
N MET A 1 -15.59 -5.30 -46.18
CA MET A 1 -16.58 -4.63 -45.31
C MET A 1 -17.33 -3.64 -46.20
N THR A 2 -18.62 -3.86 -46.45
CA THR A 2 -19.43 -2.96 -47.29
C THR A 2 -19.96 -1.84 -46.40
N GLU A 3 -19.70 -0.59 -46.76
CA GLU A 3 -20.18 0.58 -46.01
C GLU A 3 -21.31 1.25 -46.81
N ALA A 4 -22.47 1.41 -46.16
CA ALA A 4 -23.61 2.14 -46.70
C ALA A 4 -23.85 3.38 -45.85
N THR A 5 -24.00 4.54 -46.48
CA THR A 5 -24.14 5.84 -45.80
C THR A 5 -25.55 6.37 -46.02
N SER A 6 -26.21 6.83 -44.94
CA SER A 6 -27.45 7.58 -45.00
C SER A 6 -27.28 8.91 -44.28
N THR A 7 -27.74 10.00 -44.88
CA THR A 7 -27.73 11.33 -44.25
C THR A 7 -29.04 11.55 -43.51
N VAL A 8 -28.96 11.93 -42.24
CA VAL A 8 -30.14 12.16 -41.39
C VAL A 8 -30.28 13.65 -41.12
N THR A 9 -31.49 14.17 -41.28
CA THR A 9 -31.82 15.55 -40.88
C THR A 9 -31.95 15.63 -39.37
N ALA A 10 -31.37 16.67 -38.75
CA ALA A 10 -31.46 16.86 -37.31
C ALA A 10 -32.92 16.83 -36.81
N ASN A 11 -33.15 16.25 -35.64
CA ASN A 11 -34.47 16.09 -35.00
C ASN A 11 -35.50 15.27 -35.82
N THR A 12 -35.03 14.41 -36.73
CA THR A 12 -35.87 13.43 -37.42
C THR A 12 -35.45 12.01 -37.06
N ALA A 13 -36.38 11.05 -37.21
CA ALA A 13 -36.05 9.64 -37.03
C ALA A 13 -35.04 9.18 -38.10
N ILE A 14 -34.08 8.35 -37.70
CA ILE A 14 -33.14 7.71 -38.62
C ILE A 14 -33.94 6.75 -39.52
N SER A 15 -34.00 7.05 -40.81
CA SER A 15 -34.58 6.15 -41.80
C SER A 15 -33.47 5.40 -42.53
N LEU A 16 -33.54 4.06 -42.48
CA LEU A 16 -32.66 3.18 -43.25
C LEU A 16 -33.27 2.78 -44.60
N ALA A 17 -34.46 3.30 -44.93
CA ALA A 17 -35.17 2.94 -46.15
C ALA A 17 -34.34 3.18 -47.42
N GLY A 18 -33.56 4.28 -47.45
CA GLY A 18 -32.69 4.61 -48.59
C GLY A 18 -31.49 3.68 -48.78
N ILE A 19 -31.17 2.84 -47.80
CA ILE A 19 -30.08 1.85 -47.86
C ILE A 19 -30.57 0.42 -47.60
N ALA A 20 -31.89 0.20 -47.61
CA ALA A 20 -32.51 -1.07 -47.22
C ALA A 20 -31.95 -2.26 -48.02
N GLU A 21 -31.84 -2.13 -49.35
CA GLU A 21 -31.29 -3.19 -50.22
C GLU A 21 -29.81 -3.49 -49.94
N HIS A 22 -29.05 -2.50 -49.43
CA HIS A 22 -27.64 -2.66 -49.10
C HIS A 22 -27.45 -3.36 -47.76
N ILE A 23 -28.41 -3.24 -46.83
CA ILE A 23 -28.34 -3.87 -45.51
C ILE A 23 -29.11 -5.20 -45.45
N ALA A 24 -30.06 -5.43 -46.35
CA ALA A 24 -30.90 -6.63 -46.42
C ALA A 24 -30.15 -7.97 -46.45
N PRO A 25 -28.95 -8.10 -47.06
CA PRO A 25 -28.20 -9.36 -47.03
C PRO A 25 -27.60 -9.72 -45.67
N PHE A 26 -27.61 -8.81 -44.70
CA PHE A 26 -26.91 -8.97 -43.43
C PHE A 26 -27.90 -9.23 -42.29
N GLN A 27 -27.58 -10.20 -41.44
CA GLN A 27 -28.38 -10.51 -40.24
C GLN A 27 -28.16 -9.49 -39.11
N TRP A 28 -27.06 -8.73 -39.17
CA TRP A 28 -26.67 -7.74 -38.18
C TRP A 28 -26.05 -6.53 -38.87
N ALA A 29 -26.31 -5.34 -38.35
CA ALA A 29 -25.69 -4.11 -38.81
C ALA A 29 -25.15 -3.31 -37.62
N ARG A 30 -23.97 -2.72 -37.78
CA ARG A 30 -23.40 -1.77 -36.81
C ARG A 30 -23.56 -0.35 -37.34
N ILE A 31 -24.27 0.51 -36.60
CA ILE A 31 -24.43 1.91 -36.96
C ILE A 31 -23.27 2.75 -36.41
N ARG A 32 -22.64 3.55 -37.28
CA ARG A 32 -21.67 4.58 -36.92
C ARG A 32 -22.24 5.95 -37.28
N SER A 33 -22.18 6.90 -36.35
CA SER A 33 -22.56 8.29 -36.59
C SER A 33 -21.34 9.10 -37.07
N GLY A 34 -21.53 10.02 -38.02
CA GLY A 34 -20.51 10.96 -38.50
C GLY A 34 -20.50 11.16 -40.02
N VAL A 35 -19.55 11.96 -40.50
CA VAL A 35 -19.24 12.11 -41.94
C VAL A 35 -18.02 11.25 -42.28
N SER A 36 -17.88 10.78 -43.53
CA SER A 36 -16.76 9.88 -43.88
C SER A 36 -15.37 10.50 -43.64
N ALA A 37 -15.29 11.84 -43.56
CA ALA A 37 -14.06 12.59 -43.25
C ALA A 37 -13.81 12.80 -41.73
N THR A 38 -14.84 12.66 -40.88
CA THR A 38 -14.76 12.91 -39.43
C THR A 38 -15.84 12.06 -38.72
N PRO A 39 -15.48 10.87 -38.25
CA PRO A 39 -16.37 10.05 -37.44
C PRO A 39 -16.83 10.83 -36.19
N VAL A 40 -18.12 10.80 -35.86
CA VAL A 40 -18.61 11.35 -34.60
C VAL A 40 -18.38 10.29 -33.53
N ASN A 41 -17.57 10.63 -32.53
CA ASN A 41 -17.33 9.76 -31.40
C ASN A 41 -18.65 9.63 -30.62
N GLN A 42 -19.24 8.43 -30.57
CA GLN A 42 -20.49 8.18 -29.82
C GLN A 42 -20.27 8.09 -28.30
N GLY A 43 -19.25 8.79 -27.79
CA GLY A 43 -19.12 9.13 -26.39
C GLY A 43 -18.77 7.99 -25.45
N ALA A 44 -18.02 6.97 -25.87
CA ALA A 44 -17.51 5.97 -24.92
C ALA A 44 -16.60 6.67 -23.89
N VAL A 45 -17.09 6.82 -22.67
CA VAL A 45 -16.36 7.40 -21.54
C VAL A 45 -15.48 6.31 -20.93
N ALA A 46 -14.34 6.72 -20.37
CA ALA A 46 -13.52 5.82 -19.59
C ALA A 46 -14.18 5.58 -18.24
N ALA A 47 -14.22 4.33 -17.79
CA ALA A 47 -14.69 4.00 -16.45
C ALA A 47 -13.79 4.66 -15.40
N ALA A 48 -14.37 5.15 -14.31
CA ALA A 48 -13.62 5.77 -13.23
C ALA A 48 -14.20 5.41 -11.86
N ARG A 49 -13.37 5.54 -10.82
CA ARG A 49 -13.80 5.40 -9.42
C ARG A 49 -13.00 6.33 -8.53
N VAL A 50 -13.72 6.90 -7.56
CA VAL A 50 -13.13 7.69 -6.48
C VAL A 50 -12.97 6.80 -5.24
N TYR A 51 -11.77 6.78 -4.69
CA TYR A 51 -11.40 6.08 -3.47
C TYR A 51 -11.15 7.12 -2.37
N THR A 52 -11.88 7.01 -1.26
CA THR A 52 -11.84 7.99 -0.16
C THR A 52 -11.10 7.42 1.03
N PHE A 53 -9.88 7.90 1.27
CA PHE A 53 -9.07 7.49 2.42
C PHE A 53 -9.53 8.15 3.71
N ASP A 54 -10.02 9.39 3.60
CA ASP A 54 -10.53 10.20 4.70
C ASP A 54 -11.31 11.39 4.13
N THR A 55 -11.91 12.18 4.99
CA THR A 55 -12.59 13.43 4.65
C THR A 55 -11.67 14.34 3.83
N GLY A 56 -12.03 14.60 2.57
CA GLY A 56 -11.27 15.45 1.66
C GLY A 56 -10.01 14.82 1.05
N LYS A 57 -9.67 13.56 1.40
CA LYS A 57 -8.52 12.83 0.87
C LYS A 57 -9.00 11.74 -0.09
N THR A 58 -8.92 12.01 -1.39
CA THR A 58 -9.39 11.08 -2.42
C THR A 58 -8.35 10.82 -3.50
N LEU A 59 -8.39 9.61 -4.04
CA LEU A 59 -7.74 9.22 -5.30
C LEU A 59 -8.81 8.84 -6.32
N THR A 60 -8.72 9.39 -7.53
CA THR A 60 -9.60 9.01 -8.64
C THR A 60 -8.78 8.24 -9.65
N ILE A 61 -9.15 6.97 -9.89
CA ILE A 61 -8.56 6.15 -10.93
C ILE A 61 -9.51 6.12 -12.12
N THR A 62 -9.01 6.46 -13.30
CA THR A 62 -9.75 6.42 -14.56
C THR A 62 -9.07 5.44 -15.49
N SER A 63 -9.80 4.43 -15.96
CA SER A 63 -9.31 3.32 -16.78
C SER A 63 -8.49 3.73 -18.01
N GLY A 64 -8.74 4.89 -18.60
CA GLY A 64 -8.18 5.30 -19.90
C GLY A 64 -8.79 4.52 -21.08
N ALA A 65 -9.10 3.24 -20.88
CA ALA A 65 -9.86 2.40 -21.80
C ALA A 65 -11.34 2.85 -21.85
N LYS A 66 -11.83 3.08 -23.06
CA LYS A 66 -13.20 3.57 -23.29
C LYS A 66 -14.20 2.43 -23.42
N GLY A 67 -15.39 2.61 -22.84
CA GLY A 67 -16.49 1.64 -22.93
C GLY A 67 -16.41 0.52 -21.89
N MET A 68 -17.17 -0.56 -22.11
CA MET A 68 -17.38 -1.61 -21.09
C MET A 68 -16.11 -2.30 -20.61
N ILE A 69 -15.07 -2.41 -21.46
CA ILE A 69 -13.78 -3.03 -21.10
C ILE A 69 -13.16 -2.33 -19.88
N GLY A 70 -13.33 -1.01 -19.73
CA GLY A 70 -12.83 -0.27 -18.59
C GLY A 70 -13.53 -0.62 -17.26
N ASN A 71 -14.76 -1.14 -17.31
CA ASN A 71 -15.52 -1.56 -16.12
C ASN A 71 -15.04 -2.90 -15.55
N GLU A 72 -14.25 -3.66 -16.31
CA GLU A 72 -13.68 -4.94 -15.87
C GLU A 72 -12.51 -4.72 -14.90
N LEU A 73 -11.83 -3.57 -14.99
CA LEU A 73 -10.77 -3.18 -14.08
C LEU A 73 -11.33 -2.97 -12.66
N SER A 74 -10.65 -3.55 -11.68
CA SER A 74 -10.97 -3.36 -10.27
C SER A 74 -9.71 -3.15 -9.44
N PHE A 75 -9.79 -2.25 -8.47
CA PHE A 75 -8.67 -1.93 -7.59
C PHE A 75 -9.04 -2.07 -6.12
N SER A 76 -8.10 -2.57 -5.34
CA SER A 76 -8.09 -2.53 -3.87
C SER A 76 -6.78 -1.93 -3.39
N PHE A 77 -6.71 -1.64 -2.09
CA PHE A 77 -5.54 -1.04 -1.45
C PHE A 77 -5.19 -1.83 -0.20
N GLU A 78 -3.90 -1.94 0.09
CA GLU A 78 -3.35 -2.53 1.30
C GLU A 78 -2.10 -1.76 1.72
N THR A 79 -1.64 -1.95 2.95
CA THR A 79 -0.31 -1.48 3.36
C THR A 79 0.72 -2.52 2.95
N ASN A 80 1.82 -2.09 2.34
CA ASN A 80 2.93 -2.99 2.05
C ASN A 80 3.74 -3.26 3.32
N GLU A 81 4.29 -4.45 3.47
CA GLU A 81 5.22 -4.80 4.55
C GLU A 81 6.63 -4.23 4.32
N LYS A 82 6.78 -3.46 3.24
CA LYS A 82 8.00 -2.77 2.82
C LYS A 82 7.70 -1.29 2.66
N ASP A 83 8.74 -0.48 2.74
CA ASP A 83 8.60 0.93 2.40
C ASP A 83 8.60 1.16 0.87
N ASP A 84 7.99 0.31 0.06
CA ASP A 84 7.92 0.50 -1.39
C ASP A 84 6.49 0.33 -1.92
N LEU A 85 6.17 1.09 -2.97
CA LEU A 85 4.90 0.98 -3.66
C LEU A 85 4.94 -0.24 -4.60
N GLU A 86 3.96 -1.11 -4.51
CA GLU A 86 3.89 -2.36 -5.28
C GLU A 86 2.47 -2.65 -5.77
N LEU A 87 2.34 -3.45 -6.84
CA LEU A 87 1.07 -3.99 -7.31
C LEU A 87 1.05 -5.51 -7.19
N SER A 88 -0.08 -6.05 -6.75
CA SER A 88 -0.42 -7.46 -6.93
C SER A 88 -1.54 -7.58 -7.96
N VAL A 89 -1.23 -8.10 -9.13
CA VAL A 89 -2.18 -8.21 -10.26
C VAL A 89 -2.71 -9.65 -10.35
N SER A 90 -4.02 -9.79 -10.43
CA SER A 90 -4.73 -11.06 -10.64
C SER A 90 -5.88 -10.89 -11.63
N GLY A 91 -5.64 -11.26 -12.88
CA GLY A 91 -6.57 -11.00 -13.98
C GLY A 91 -6.80 -9.50 -14.15
N ALA A 92 -8.06 -9.06 -14.09
CA ALA A 92 -8.46 -7.65 -14.15
C ALA A 92 -8.49 -6.95 -12.77
N HIS A 93 -8.16 -7.67 -11.69
CA HIS A 93 -8.05 -7.12 -10.35
C HIS A 93 -6.61 -6.73 -10.04
N THR A 94 -6.40 -5.56 -9.45
CA THR A 94 -5.09 -5.07 -8.99
C THR A 94 -5.19 -4.57 -7.56
N THR A 95 -4.41 -5.15 -6.66
CA THR A 95 -4.21 -4.61 -5.31
C THR A 95 -3.01 -3.67 -5.31
N ILE A 96 -3.24 -2.41 -4.95
CA ILE A 96 -2.21 -1.38 -4.82
C ILE A 96 -1.69 -1.43 -3.38
N LYS A 97 -0.48 -1.95 -3.18
CA LYS A 97 0.18 -2.01 -1.88
C LYS A 97 0.97 -0.73 -1.66
N LEU A 98 0.47 0.12 -0.76
CA LEU A 98 1.06 1.42 -0.44
C LEU A 98 2.33 1.25 0.39
N ALA A 99 3.38 2.02 0.05
CA ALA A 99 4.61 2.08 0.84
C ALA A 99 4.29 2.46 2.29
N SER A 100 4.88 1.75 3.25
CA SER A 100 4.48 1.87 4.64
C SER A 100 4.94 3.15 5.34
N ASP A 101 6.08 3.74 5.00
CA ASP A 101 6.65 4.86 5.77
C ASP A 101 6.77 6.15 4.95
N THR A 102 7.26 6.05 3.72
CA THR A 102 7.56 7.19 2.85
C THR A 102 6.33 7.59 2.05
N SER A 103 5.55 8.51 2.60
CA SER A 103 4.29 9.00 2.01
C SER A 103 4.41 9.55 0.57
N SER A 104 5.58 10.04 0.16
CA SER A 104 5.80 10.52 -1.22
C SER A 104 5.80 9.40 -2.26
N LYS A 105 6.14 8.16 -1.86
CA LYS A 105 6.03 6.97 -2.72
C LYS A 105 4.57 6.63 -3.05
N ASN A 106 3.62 7.04 -2.19
CA ASN A 106 2.18 6.83 -2.36
C ASN A 106 1.47 7.92 -3.16
N SER A 107 2.21 8.69 -3.98
CA SER A 107 1.64 9.76 -4.80
C SER A 107 0.81 9.20 -5.97
N ALA A 108 -0.18 9.97 -6.42
CA ALA A 108 -0.97 9.60 -7.60
C ALA A 108 -0.08 9.35 -8.83
N ALA A 109 0.97 10.15 -9.02
CA ALA A 109 1.90 9.99 -10.14
C ALA A 109 2.68 8.67 -10.06
N ALA A 110 3.15 8.27 -8.87
CA ALA A 110 3.84 7.00 -8.67
C ALA A 110 2.92 5.81 -8.92
N ILE A 111 1.69 5.86 -8.37
CA ILE A 111 0.66 4.83 -8.59
C ILE A 111 0.30 4.72 -10.07
N GLN A 112 0.08 5.86 -10.75
CA GLN A 112 -0.21 5.88 -12.18
C GLN A 112 0.91 5.24 -13.00
N ALA A 113 2.16 5.65 -12.76
CA ALA A 113 3.32 5.12 -13.48
C ALA A 113 3.46 3.61 -13.29
N LEU A 114 3.24 3.13 -12.06
CA LEU A 114 3.33 1.71 -11.74
C LEU A 114 2.23 0.90 -12.42
N ILE A 115 0.98 1.39 -12.42
CA ILE A 115 -0.14 0.72 -13.10
C ILE A 115 0.05 0.72 -14.62
N GLN A 116 0.47 1.85 -15.20
CA GLN A 116 0.70 1.96 -16.65
C GLN A 116 1.82 1.04 -17.15
N ALA A 117 2.77 0.68 -16.27
CA ALA A 117 3.85 -0.26 -16.59
C ALA A 117 3.43 -1.73 -16.41
N ALA A 118 2.28 -2.01 -15.78
CA ALA A 118 1.81 -3.36 -15.50
C ALA A 118 1.00 -3.94 -16.67
N THR A 119 0.96 -5.28 -16.75
CA THR A 119 0.04 -6.01 -17.62
C THR A 119 -1.16 -6.46 -16.79
N ILE A 120 -2.34 -5.89 -17.05
CA ILE A 120 -3.57 -6.20 -16.32
C ILE A 120 -4.54 -6.87 -17.30
N SER A 121 -4.59 -8.21 -17.26
CA SER A 121 -5.29 -9.01 -18.26
C SER A 121 -4.84 -8.64 -19.69
N ASP A 122 -5.80 -8.53 -20.60
CA ASP A 122 -5.73 -8.05 -21.98
C ASP A 122 -6.19 -6.59 -22.13
N ILE A 123 -6.34 -5.86 -21.02
CA ILE A 123 -6.84 -4.47 -21.01
C ILE A 123 -5.65 -3.51 -21.13
N ASP A 124 -5.70 -2.62 -22.13
CA ASP A 124 -4.72 -1.55 -22.29
C ASP A 124 -4.91 -0.46 -21.23
N VAL A 125 -3.98 -0.40 -20.28
CA VAL A 125 -3.93 0.58 -19.19
C VAL A 125 -2.92 1.69 -19.42
N THR A 126 -2.30 1.79 -20.60
CA THR A 126 -1.28 2.82 -20.88
C THR A 126 -1.85 4.25 -20.83
N ALA A 127 -3.16 4.40 -21.06
CA ALA A 127 -3.88 5.66 -20.95
C ALA A 127 -4.56 5.88 -19.59
N LEU A 128 -4.41 4.96 -18.63
CA LEU A 128 -4.99 5.06 -17.29
C LEU A 128 -4.47 6.30 -16.59
N THR A 129 -5.34 7.02 -15.89
CA THR A 129 -4.93 8.18 -15.09
C THR A 129 -5.28 8.00 -13.62
N VAL A 130 -4.44 8.56 -12.76
CA VAL A 130 -4.69 8.66 -11.32
C VAL A 130 -4.59 10.12 -10.92
N ALA A 131 -5.64 10.65 -10.29
CA ALA A 131 -5.67 12.02 -9.79
C ALA A 131 -5.86 12.02 -8.27
N GLU A 132 -5.01 12.75 -7.55
CA GLU A 132 -5.17 12.99 -6.12
C GLU A 132 -5.89 14.32 -5.85
N SER A 133 -6.72 14.33 -4.80
CA SER A 133 -7.24 15.59 -4.25
C SER A 133 -6.13 16.39 -3.57
N ALA A 134 -6.35 17.70 -3.37
CA ALA A 134 -5.43 18.54 -2.61
C ALA A 134 -5.22 18.02 -1.16
N GLY A 135 -6.29 17.49 -0.54
CA GLY A 135 -6.20 16.90 0.80
C GLY A 135 -5.35 15.62 0.84
N TYR A 136 -5.43 14.79 -0.20
CA TYR A 136 -4.57 13.61 -0.33
C TYR A 136 -3.11 14.02 -0.57
N ALA A 137 -2.86 14.95 -1.51
CA ALA A 137 -1.51 15.42 -1.82
C ALA A 137 -0.79 16.05 -0.60
N ALA A 138 -1.52 16.79 0.23
CA ALA A 138 -0.99 17.43 1.43
C ALA A 138 -0.71 16.44 2.58
N ALA A 139 -1.41 15.31 2.62
CA ALA A 139 -1.33 14.32 3.68
C ALA A 139 -1.49 12.91 3.12
N ARG A 140 -0.53 12.50 2.29
CA ARG A 140 -0.54 11.16 1.70
C ARG A 140 -0.45 10.10 2.82
N PRO A 141 -1.12 8.95 2.67
CA PRO A 141 -1.13 7.94 3.71
C PRO A 141 0.27 7.38 3.96
N ALA A 142 0.59 7.18 5.23
CA ALA A 142 1.72 6.42 5.73
C ALA A 142 1.26 5.69 7.00
N ALA A 143 1.79 4.50 7.22
CA ALA A 143 1.56 3.72 8.43
C ALA A 143 2.29 4.35 9.62
N THR A 144 1.89 4.00 10.84
CA THR A 144 2.58 4.46 12.06
C THR A 144 3.62 3.44 12.49
N LYS A 145 4.76 3.92 13.00
CA LYS A 145 5.81 3.06 13.55
C LYS A 145 5.42 2.60 14.95
N ALA A 146 5.72 1.34 15.24
CA ALA A 146 5.68 0.85 16.60
C ALA A 146 6.83 1.43 17.42
N VAL A 147 6.53 1.77 18.67
CA VAL A 147 7.49 2.25 19.66
C VAL A 147 7.29 1.47 20.94
N ALA A 148 8.36 0.88 21.48
CA ALA A 148 8.37 0.26 22.80
C ALA A 148 9.33 1.02 23.71
N VAL A 149 8.83 1.48 24.86
CA VAL A 149 9.64 2.03 25.95
C VAL A 149 9.80 0.94 27.01
N ILE A 150 11.01 0.38 27.07
CA ILE A 150 11.38 -0.70 28.00
C ILE A 150 12.15 -0.09 29.16
N SER A 151 11.59 -0.15 30.35
CA SER A 151 12.27 0.28 31.57
C SER A 151 12.84 -0.92 32.32
N PHE A 152 13.98 -0.68 32.98
CA PHE A 152 14.68 -1.68 33.76
C PHE A 152 14.78 -1.22 35.21
N ALA A 153 14.72 -2.18 36.13
CA ALA A 153 14.92 -1.96 37.55
C ALA A 153 15.73 -3.10 38.16
N ASP A 154 16.43 -2.83 39.26
CA ASP A 154 17.08 -3.88 40.06
C ASP A 154 16.06 -4.65 40.94
N ALA A 155 16.55 -5.63 41.68
CA ALA A 155 15.76 -6.51 42.55
C ALA A 155 15.07 -5.74 43.68
N GLU A 156 15.57 -4.54 43.99
CA GLU A 156 15.01 -3.59 44.93
C GLU A 156 14.03 -2.59 44.28
N GLU A 157 13.67 -2.79 43.00
CA GLU A 157 12.78 -1.93 42.20
C GLU A 157 13.34 -0.51 41.97
N THR A 158 14.66 -0.34 42.08
CA THR A 158 15.31 0.94 41.76
C THR A 158 15.46 1.05 40.25
N ALA A 159 15.02 2.17 39.67
CA ALA A 159 15.12 2.41 38.23
C ALA A 159 16.59 2.40 37.76
N GLN A 160 16.86 1.55 36.77
CA GLN A 160 18.15 1.36 36.11
C GLN A 160 18.20 2.02 34.71
N GLY A 161 17.16 2.78 34.37
CA GLY A 161 17.01 3.49 33.10
C GLY A 161 16.08 2.77 32.12
N ALA A 162 15.92 3.37 30.95
CA ALA A 162 15.01 2.90 29.92
C ALA A 162 15.62 2.96 28.53
N LEU A 163 15.17 2.03 27.68
CA LEU A 163 15.43 2.00 26.25
C LEU A 163 14.14 2.31 25.49
N THR A 164 14.23 3.12 24.45
CA THR A 164 13.16 3.30 23.47
C THR A 164 13.56 2.64 22.17
N LEU A 165 12.78 1.64 21.77
CA LEU A 165 12.94 0.93 20.51
C LEU A 165 11.84 1.41 19.55
N THR A 166 12.23 1.84 18.37
CA THR A 166 11.29 2.26 17.31
C THR A 166 11.52 1.39 16.09
N ALA A 167 10.45 0.79 15.57
CA ALA A 167 10.50 0.01 14.34
C ALA A 167 11.06 0.85 13.18
N GLY A 168 11.75 0.23 12.22
CA GLY A 168 12.41 0.93 11.12
C GLY A 168 11.44 1.59 10.16
N ILE A 169 10.29 0.96 9.91
CA ILE A 169 9.21 1.43 9.02
C ILE A 169 7.86 1.33 9.74
N GLY A 170 6.84 2.00 9.20
CA GLY A 170 5.49 1.94 9.74
C GLY A 170 4.79 0.60 9.47
N GLY A 171 3.74 0.30 10.24
CA GLY A 171 2.88 -0.86 10.03
C GLY A 171 2.81 -1.79 11.24
N ALA A 172 1.79 -2.66 11.25
CA ALA A 172 1.52 -3.58 12.36
C ALA A 172 2.64 -4.62 12.55
N GLY A 173 3.39 -4.96 11.49
CA GLY A 173 4.56 -5.83 11.57
C GLY A 173 5.65 -5.31 12.52
N GLY A 174 5.73 -3.99 12.71
CA GLY A 174 6.69 -3.36 13.63
C GLY A 174 6.41 -3.64 15.11
N ASN A 175 5.23 -4.17 15.46
CA ASN A 175 4.83 -4.43 16.86
C ASN A 175 5.69 -5.49 17.57
N PHE A 176 6.61 -6.16 16.86
CA PHE A 176 7.61 -7.05 17.46
C PHE A 176 8.45 -6.34 18.54
N VAL A 177 8.65 -5.02 18.45
CA VAL A 177 9.47 -4.25 19.42
C VAL A 177 8.94 -4.34 20.86
N SER A 178 7.63 -4.57 21.02
CA SER A 178 6.99 -4.75 22.32
C SER A 178 7.06 -6.19 22.87
N ASN A 179 7.41 -7.16 22.00
CA ASN A 179 7.44 -8.60 22.32
C ASN A 179 8.87 -9.13 22.53
N ILE A 180 9.85 -8.24 22.61
CA ILE A 180 11.25 -8.61 22.84
C ILE A 180 11.39 -9.22 24.23
N SER A 181 12.00 -10.40 24.29
CA SER A 181 12.35 -11.05 25.55
C SER A 181 13.71 -10.54 26.03
N TRP A 182 13.86 -10.34 27.34
CA TRP A 182 15.07 -9.75 27.92
C TRP A 182 15.65 -10.67 28.99
N GLY A 183 16.97 -10.72 29.11
CA GLY A 183 17.64 -11.51 30.14
C GLY A 183 19.08 -11.08 30.38
N ALA A 184 19.75 -11.82 31.27
CA ALA A 184 21.16 -11.63 31.61
C ALA A 184 22.00 -12.78 31.03
N ASN A 185 23.04 -12.45 30.27
CA ASN A 185 23.97 -13.40 29.71
C ASN A 185 25.10 -13.71 30.71
N LEU A 186 25.21 -14.97 31.15
CA LEU A 186 26.26 -15.43 32.05
C LEU A 186 27.67 -15.32 31.45
N ALA A 187 27.79 -15.25 30.12
CA ALA A 187 29.08 -15.09 29.44
C ALA A 187 29.64 -13.66 29.48
N ASP A 188 28.93 -12.71 30.08
CA ASP A 188 29.27 -11.28 30.07
C ASP A 188 29.40 -10.64 28.67
N GLU A 189 28.59 -11.12 27.74
CA GLU A 189 28.53 -10.61 26.37
C GLU A 189 27.10 -10.24 26.01
N LEU A 190 26.92 -9.18 25.21
CA LEU A 190 25.61 -8.90 24.61
C LEU A 190 25.33 -10.01 23.59
N SER A 191 24.21 -10.69 23.73
CA SER A 191 23.73 -11.69 22.77
C SER A 191 22.31 -11.34 22.35
N VAL A 192 22.08 -11.28 21.04
CA VAL A 192 20.76 -11.06 20.45
C VAL A 192 20.46 -12.24 19.54
N SER A 193 19.28 -12.82 19.68
CA SER A 193 18.86 -13.99 18.90
C SER A 193 17.37 -13.98 18.61
N VAL A 194 16.91 -14.91 17.77
CA VAL A 194 15.49 -15.17 17.53
C VAL A 194 15.12 -16.48 18.19
N THR A 195 14.13 -16.43 19.08
CA THR A 195 13.60 -17.61 19.77
C THR A 195 12.90 -18.56 18.79
N PRO A 196 12.67 -19.83 19.17
CA PRO A 196 11.89 -20.76 18.34
C PRO A 196 10.45 -20.31 18.03
N LEU A 197 9.93 -19.34 18.80
CA LEU A 197 8.61 -18.75 18.59
C LEU A 197 8.65 -17.51 17.66
N GLY A 198 9.82 -17.14 17.15
CA GLY A 198 10.00 -15.99 16.24
C GLY A 198 10.22 -14.65 16.94
N ASN A 199 10.20 -14.59 18.28
CA ASN A 199 10.46 -13.35 19.02
C ASN A 199 11.96 -13.09 19.13
N ILE A 200 12.36 -11.82 19.14
CA ILE A 200 13.73 -11.42 19.46
C ILE A 200 13.97 -11.60 20.96
N GLU A 201 15.10 -12.20 21.30
CA GLU A 201 15.61 -12.30 22.66
C GLU A 201 16.92 -11.52 22.77
N ILE A 202 17.01 -10.68 23.81
CA ILE A 202 18.19 -9.87 24.12
C ILE A 202 18.71 -10.30 25.50
N MET A 203 19.90 -10.89 25.50
CA MET A 203 20.64 -11.27 26.68
C MET A 203 21.74 -10.25 26.91
N LEU A 204 21.58 -9.42 27.94
CA LEU A 204 22.49 -8.33 28.30
C LEU A 204 23.73 -8.87 29.00
N ALA A 205 24.89 -8.27 28.75
CA ALA A 205 26.14 -8.60 29.43
C ALA A 205 25.99 -8.47 30.96
N SER A 206 26.42 -9.49 31.71
CA SER A 206 26.19 -9.63 33.15
C SER A 206 27.00 -8.67 34.04
N THR A 207 28.15 -8.19 33.56
CA THR A 207 29.11 -7.42 34.37
C THR A 207 29.72 -6.22 33.64
N THR A 208 29.77 -6.24 32.30
CA THR A 208 30.37 -5.17 31.49
C THR A 208 29.30 -4.26 30.90
N ALA A 209 28.97 -3.17 31.60
CA ALA A 209 27.95 -2.21 31.20
C ALA A 209 28.16 -1.64 29.79
N SER A 210 29.41 -1.39 29.37
CA SER A 210 29.71 -0.84 28.03
C SER A 210 29.28 -1.76 26.88
N ASN A 211 29.04 -3.04 27.12
CA ASN A 211 28.52 -3.97 26.11
C ASN A 211 27.02 -3.77 25.87
N ASN A 212 26.30 -3.14 26.81
CA ASN A 212 24.86 -2.95 26.78
C ASN A 212 24.47 -1.52 26.34
N THR A 213 25.33 -0.82 25.61
CA THR A 213 24.96 0.50 25.08
C THR A 213 23.81 0.38 24.08
N ALA A 214 22.94 1.41 24.00
CA ALA A 214 21.86 1.44 23.01
C ALA A 214 22.37 1.24 21.58
N ALA A 215 23.54 1.78 21.25
CA ALA A 215 24.18 1.59 19.95
C ALA A 215 24.60 0.13 19.70
N ALA A 216 25.17 -0.55 20.71
CA ALA A 216 25.53 -1.96 20.60
C ALA A 216 24.28 -2.85 20.43
N ILE A 217 23.23 -2.58 21.20
CA ILE A 217 21.94 -3.28 21.09
C ILE A 217 21.31 -3.04 19.71
N GLN A 218 21.28 -1.80 19.24
CA GLN A 218 20.76 -1.48 17.90
C GLN A 218 21.51 -2.24 16.80
N ALA A 219 22.84 -2.26 16.86
CA ALA A 219 23.66 -2.97 15.88
C ALA A 219 23.35 -4.47 15.92
N ALA A 220 23.38 -5.09 17.10
CA ALA A 220 23.13 -6.51 17.26
C ALA A 220 21.72 -6.93 16.80
N ILE A 221 20.69 -6.10 17.02
CA ILE A 221 19.35 -6.39 16.50
C ILE A 221 19.30 -6.25 14.97
N ARG A 222 19.94 -5.22 14.40
CA ARG A 222 19.97 -5.00 12.94
C ARG A 222 20.77 -6.06 12.18
N ASP A 223 21.69 -6.75 12.86
CA ASP A 223 22.46 -7.86 12.29
C ASP A 223 21.66 -9.16 12.16
N ILE A 224 20.46 -9.24 12.78
CA ILE A 224 19.51 -10.34 12.55
C ILE A 224 19.00 -10.25 11.11
N THR A 225 19.02 -11.38 10.41
CA THR A 225 18.53 -11.50 9.02
C THR A 225 17.77 -12.80 8.82
N GLY A 226 16.96 -12.87 7.76
CA GLY A 226 16.16 -14.05 7.43
C GLY A 226 14.93 -14.20 8.32
N THR A 227 14.42 -13.09 8.85
CA THR A 227 13.21 -13.04 9.68
C THR A 227 12.07 -12.36 8.95
N ASP A 228 10.85 -12.58 9.43
CA ASP A 228 9.65 -11.88 8.94
C ASP A 228 9.69 -10.36 9.25
N PHE A 229 10.65 -9.89 10.05
CA PHE A 229 10.79 -8.50 10.45
C PHE A 229 11.92 -7.76 9.74
N ASP A 230 12.66 -8.38 8.82
CA ASP A 230 13.90 -7.82 8.24
C ASP A 230 13.73 -6.37 7.74
N GLU A 231 12.61 -6.08 7.08
CA GLU A 231 12.26 -4.74 6.56
C GLU A 231 12.06 -3.71 7.70
N PHE A 232 11.52 -4.16 8.84
CA PHE A 232 11.34 -3.33 10.03
C PHE A 232 12.64 -3.21 10.86
N LEU A 233 13.57 -4.15 10.75
CA LEU A 233 14.85 -4.11 11.48
C LEU A 233 15.83 -3.14 10.81
N ALA A 234 15.92 -3.12 9.49
CA ALA A 234 16.96 -2.40 8.74
C ALA A 234 17.16 -0.93 9.17
N ALA A 235 16.07 -0.22 9.44
CA ALA A 235 16.08 1.17 9.88
C ALA A 235 15.71 1.38 11.36
N MET A 236 15.53 0.31 12.16
CA MET A 236 15.05 0.43 13.54
C MET A 236 16.00 1.24 14.42
N THR A 237 15.49 2.02 15.35
CA THR A 237 16.34 2.80 16.26
C THR A 237 16.21 2.32 17.68
N VAL A 238 17.33 2.33 18.42
CA VAL A 238 17.34 2.17 19.88
C VAL A 238 17.97 3.41 20.49
N THR A 239 17.23 4.10 21.35
CA THR A 239 17.74 5.21 22.16
C THR A 239 17.67 4.85 23.63
N ALA A 240 18.48 5.51 24.44
CA ALA A 240 18.54 5.33 25.88
C ALA A 240 18.24 6.64 26.59
N ASP A 241 17.63 6.57 27.76
CA ASP A 241 17.55 7.71 28.66
C ASP A 241 18.92 8.04 29.29
N ALA A 242 18.96 9.13 30.08
CA ALA A 242 20.19 9.58 30.72
C ALA A 242 20.72 8.58 31.76
N THR A 243 19.84 7.86 32.47
CA THR A 243 20.21 6.89 33.51
C THR A 243 20.93 5.71 32.88
N TRP A 244 20.32 5.10 31.85
CA TRP A 244 20.92 4.01 31.09
C TRP A 244 22.21 4.46 30.39
N THR A 245 22.23 5.66 29.81
CA THR A 245 23.42 6.16 29.11
C THR A 245 24.61 6.34 30.05
N ALA A 246 24.36 6.82 31.28
CA ALA A 246 25.41 7.01 32.28
C ALA A 246 25.93 5.67 32.81
N THR A 247 25.02 4.73 33.07
CA THR A 247 25.36 3.40 33.60
C THR A 247 24.43 2.35 32.97
N PRO A 248 24.80 1.76 31.82
CA PRO A 248 24.01 0.68 31.26
C PRO A 248 23.92 -0.49 32.24
N VAL A 249 22.80 -1.22 32.19
CA VAL A 249 22.52 -2.25 33.18
C VAL A 249 23.49 -3.43 33.09
N THR A 250 23.69 -4.14 34.20
CA THR A 250 24.53 -5.35 34.30
C THR A 250 23.77 -6.48 34.98
N GLY A 251 23.89 -7.69 34.43
CA GLY A 251 23.03 -8.85 34.75
C GLY A 251 23.48 -9.79 35.86
N ALA A 252 22.77 -9.68 36.99
CA ALA A 252 22.31 -10.76 37.89
C ALA A 252 21.28 -10.22 38.90
N THR A 253 21.17 -8.90 39.03
CA THR A 253 20.35 -8.19 40.01
C THR A 253 19.12 -7.49 39.43
N PHE A 254 18.85 -7.55 38.12
CA PHE A 254 17.65 -6.93 37.52
C PHE A 254 16.52 -7.94 37.29
N PHE A 255 15.27 -7.46 37.32
CA PHE A 255 14.12 -8.29 36.99
C PHE A 255 14.21 -8.74 35.52
N THR A 256 14.20 -10.06 35.32
CA THR A 256 14.49 -10.74 34.04
C THR A 256 13.39 -10.62 32.98
N ASN A 257 12.60 -9.55 33.02
CA ASN A 257 11.68 -9.16 31.95
C ASN A 257 11.67 -7.64 31.93
N GLY A 258 12.24 -7.03 30.88
CA GLY A 258 12.08 -5.59 30.67
C GLY A 258 10.59 -5.25 30.67
N LEU A 259 10.18 -4.29 31.49
CA LEU A 259 8.77 -3.91 31.59
C LEU A 259 8.49 -2.81 30.56
N VAL A 260 7.47 -3.04 29.74
CA VAL A 260 6.89 -1.96 28.94
C VAL A 260 6.08 -1.06 29.88
N THR A 261 6.45 0.22 29.96
CA THR A 261 5.80 1.17 30.88
C THR A 261 4.91 2.15 30.14
N GLU A 262 5.34 3.39 29.97
CA GLU A 262 4.56 4.48 29.37
C GLU A 262 5.27 5.07 28.16
N GLY A 263 4.49 5.53 27.18
CA GLY A 263 5.00 6.13 25.94
C GLY A 263 5.19 5.13 24.78
N SER A 264 4.94 3.84 25.02
CA SER A 264 4.83 2.86 23.94
C SER A 264 3.61 3.12 23.06
N ALA A 265 3.74 2.84 21.77
CA ALA A 265 2.69 2.99 20.78
C ALA A 265 2.74 1.80 19.81
N GLU A 266 1.58 1.25 19.49
CA GLU A 266 1.48 0.23 18.45
C GLU A 266 1.66 0.87 17.06
N GLY A 267 2.39 0.17 16.21
CA GLY A 267 2.38 0.41 14.78
C GLY A 267 1.04 -0.02 14.21
N ALA A 268 0.51 0.80 13.31
CA ALA A 268 -0.76 0.56 12.65
C ALA A 268 -0.59 0.75 11.14
N ASP A 269 -1.21 -0.15 10.39
CA ASP A 269 -1.27 -0.09 8.94
C ASP A 269 -2.06 1.14 8.46
N ILE A 270 -1.85 1.51 7.20
CA ILE A 270 -2.64 2.55 6.53
C ILE A 270 -4.11 2.12 6.51
N VAL A 271 -4.98 3.02 6.97
CA VAL A 271 -6.44 2.86 6.79
C VAL A 271 -6.76 3.11 5.32
N VAL A 272 -7.26 2.06 4.66
CA VAL A 272 -7.51 2.04 3.22
C VAL A 272 -9.01 2.00 2.89
N PRO A 273 -9.44 2.59 1.76
CA PRO A 273 -10.81 2.49 1.29
C PRO A 273 -11.17 1.08 0.81
N GLY A 274 -12.47 0.76 0.83
CA GLY A 274 -12.98 -0.46 0.20
C GLY A 274 -12.70 -0.47 -1.32
N GLY A 275 -12.25 -1.63 -1.81
CA GLY A 275 -11.96 -1.84 -3.22
C GLY A 275 -13.20 -2.00 -4.11
N GLY A 276 -12.94 -2.29 -5.39
CA GLY A 276 -13.93 -2.76 -6.36
C GLY A 276 -13.74 -2.18 -7.75
N ASN A 277 -14.70 -2.47 -8.62
CA ASN A 277 -14.61 -2.16 -10.05
C ASN A 277 -14.69 -0.66 -10.31
N LEU A 278 -14.11 -0.27 -11.44
CA LEU A 278 -14.43 1.00 -12.09
C LEU A 278 -15.82 0.93 -12.73
N TYR A 279 -16.49 2.07 -12.89
CA TYR A 279 -17.82 2.13 -13.48
C TYR A 279 -17.98 3.34 -14.41
N GLY A 280 -19.06 3.36 -15.20
CA GLY A 280 -19.39 4.46 -16.11
C GLY A 280 -18.78 4.34 -17.51
N GLY A 281 -18.10 3.23 -17.81
CA GLY A 281 -17.75 2.88 -19.19
C GLY A 281 -19.01 2.47 -19.96
N ASP A 282 -19.57 3.40 -20.75
CA ASP A 282 -20.84 3.20 -21.43
C ASP A 282 -20.75 2.21 -22.61
N ARG A 283 -21.81 1.42 -22.77
CA ARG A 283 -22.10 0.65 -23.99
C ARG A 283 -23.02 1.49 -24.87
N PHE A 284 -22.59 1.80 -26.10
CA PHE A 284 -23.55 2.18 -27.14
C PHE A 284 -23.63 1.03 -28.14
N GLU A 285 -24.68 0.21 -28.02
CA GLU A 285 -24.99 -0.83 -28.99
C GLU A 285 -26.46 -0.71 -29.36
N ILE A 286 -26.72 -0.35 -30.63
CA ILE A 286 -28.05 -0.46 -31.22
C ILE A 286 -28.03 -1.76 -32.02
N GLU A 287 -28.66 -2.80 -31.48
CA GLU A 287 -28.92 -4.03 -32.22
C GLU A 287 -30.23 -3.87 -32.99
N LEU A 288 -30.15 -3.95 -34.31
CA LEU A 288 -31.31 -3.96 -35.20
C LEU A 288 -31.46 -5.35 -35.79
N THR A 289 -32.56 -6.03 -35.47
CA THR A 289 -32.95 -7.24 -36.20
C THR A 289 -33.57 -6.83 -37.53
N ILE A 290 -32.87 -7.11 -38.63
CA ILE A 290 -33.40 -6.94 -39.99
C ILE A 290 -34.19 -8.23 -40.30
N ARG A 291 -35.51 -8.12 -40.48
CA ARG A 291 -36.38 -9.21 -40.93
C ARG A 291 -36.64 -9.11 -42.42
#